data_AF-A0A8B7PK05-F1
#
_entry.id   AF-A0A8B7PK05-F1
#
_cell.length_a   1.000
_cell.length_b   1.000
_cell.length_c   1.000
_cell.angle_alpha   90.00
_cell.angle_beta   90.00
_cell.angle_gamma   90.00
#
_symmetry.space_group_name_H-M   'P 1'
#
loop_
_entity.id
_entity.type
_entity.pdbx_description
1 polymer ?
#
loop_
_entity_poly.entity_id
_entity_poly.type
_entity_poly.pdbx_seq_one_letter_code
_entity_poly.pdbx_strand_id
1 'polypeptide(L)'
;MSEDFSGPLVFAGDKKEERDFIIEFISLYRSLPALWDVKCIDYNNRAKKKEQYDVLVRKYREKYPSAEKENVVKKINSLRTNFRKELKRIRGAQKFGYDTKDEKHRLWYFEEMRFLIPQEETITTSSIKIDVEDVYSNEDWTDSTEDRDHAEDDEIPRNNSKRAALDSTGELTKFASERHQQTQDDYDKIAAAWAVELRRMDPQQQLFAKKAINDILFEGQMGTLHRNSVEINVFRPSEPYCVRSLSSTPPQ
;
A
#
# COMPACT_ATOMS: atom_id res chain seq x y z
N MET A 1 2.78 1.50 -53.88
CA MET A 1 2.42 2.23 -52.65
C MET A 1 1.89 1.21 -51.67
N SER A 2 2.76 0.72 -50.81
CA SER A 2 2.42 -0.15 -49.70
C SER A 2 3.24 0.39 -48.54
N GLU A 3 2.55 1.00 -47.59
CA GLU A 3 3.12 1.76 -46.49
C GLU A 3 3.72 0.79 -45.47
N ASP A 4 5.04 0.92 -45.24
CA ASP A 4 5.73 0.30 -44.12
C ASP A 4 5.26 0.97 -42.82
N PHE A 5 4.40 0.28 -42.07
CA PHE A 5 4.06 0.63 -40.70
C PHE A 5 5.25 0.27 -39.79
N SER A 6 6.19 1.20 -39.66
CA SER A 6 7.21 1.19 -38.61
C SER A 6 6.52 1.41 -37.26
N GLY A 7 6.30 0.33 -36.51
CA GLY A 7 5.92 0.40 -35.10
C GLY A 7 7.03 1.04 -34.25
N PRO A 8 6.72 1.68 -33.11
CA PRO A 8 7.72 2.36 -32.29
C PRO A 8 8.63 1.34 -31.63
N LEU A 9 9.89 1.30 -32.03
CA LEU A 9 10.96 0.69 -31.26
C LEU A 9 11.12 1.51 -29.98
N VAL A 10 10.64 0.99 -28.86
CA VAL A 10 10.91 1.58 -27.54
C VAL A 10 12.35 1.24 -27.19
N PHE A 11 13.26 2.20 -27.40
CA PHE A 11 14.70 1.99 -27.24
C PHE A 11 15.07 1.82 -25.77
N ALA A 12 15.83 0.77 -25.45
CA ALA A 12 16.33 0.50 -24.09
C ALA A 12 17.16 1.65 -23.46
N GLY A 13 17.57 2.65 -24.26
CA GLY A 13 18.24 3.87 -23.81
C GLY A 13 17.38 4.74 -22.89
N ASP A 14 16.09 4.88 -23.20
CA ASP A 14 15.17 5.77 -22.47
C ASP A 14 15.00 5.34 -21.00
N LYS A 15 14.99 4.02 -20.75
CA LYS A 15 14.87 3.47 -19.38
C LYS A 15 16.12 3.74 -18.54
N LYS A 16 17.32 3.77 -19.14
CA LYS A 16 18.56 4.05 -18.41
C LYS A 16 18.67 5.53 -18.07
N GLU A 17 18.39 6.39 -19.05
CA GLU A 17 18.40 7.85 -18.87
C GLU A 17 17.39 8.29 -17.81
N GLU A 18 16.21 7.66 -17.77
CA GLU A 18 15.24 7.90 -16.72
C GLU A 18 15.74 7.50 -15.33
N ARG A 19 16.40 6.34 -15.21
CA ARG A 19 16.95 5.89 -13.92
C ARG A 19 18.03 6.84 -13.42
N ASP A 20 18.95 7.23 -14.30
CA ASP A 20 20.04 8.14 -14.00
C ASP A 20 19.48 9.51 -13.55
N PHE A 21 18.48 10.04 -14.26
CA PHE A 21 17.80 11.29 -13.90
C PHE A 21 17.16 11.23 -12.50
N ILE A 22 16.47 10.14 -12.17
CA ILE A 22 15.82 10.00 -10.86
C ILE A 22 16.85 9.86 -9.73
N ILE A 23 17.99 9.18 -9.96
CA ILE A 23 19.10 9.13 -8.98
C ILE A 23 19.65 10.53 -8.74
N GLU A 24 19.93 11.29 -9.79
CA GLU A 24 20.39 12.68 -9.69
C GLU A 24 19.37 13.56 -8.96
N PHE A 25 18.08 13.39 -9.26
CA PHE A 25 17.00 14.11 -8.59
C PHE A 25 16.94 13.79 -7.09
N ILE A 26 17.07 12.52 -6.70
CA ILE A 26 17.10 12.09 -5.29
C ILE A 26 18.36 12.62 -4.59
N SER A 27 19.51 12.58 -5.25
CA SER A 27 20.77 13.12 -4.73
C SER A 27 20.68 14.62 -4.48
N LEU A 28 20.09 15.38 -5.42
CA LEU A 28 19.81 16.80 -5.23
C LEU A 28 18.84 17.01 -4.07
N TYR A 29 17.74 16.25 -3.98
CA TYR A 29 16.81 16.33 -2.86
C TYR A 29 17.49 16.06 -1.50
N ARG A 30 18.40 15.09 -1.44
CA ARG A 30 19.20 14.79 -0.25
C ARG A 30 20.04 15.98 0.21
N SER A 31 20.60 16.76 -0.71
CA SER A 31 21.37 17.98 -0.39
C SER A 31 20.53 19.17 0.10
N LEU A 32 19.19 19.05 0.11
CA LEU A 32 18.25 20.14 0.44
C LEU A 32 17.53 19.86 1.78
N PRO A 33 18.21 20.00 2.93
CA PRO A 33 17.70 19.56 4.23
C PRO A 33 16.46 20.34 4.69
N ALA A 34 16.21 21.57 4.22
CA ALA A 34 15.00 22.29 4.62
C ALA A 34 13.72 21.62 4.09
N LEU A 35 13.83 20.76 3.08
CA LEU A 35 12.69 20.03 2.51
C LEU A 35 12.39 18.70 3.21
N TRP A 36 13.35 18.12 3.92
CA TRP A 36 13.18 16.79 4.49
C TRP A 36 13.66 16.70 5.93
N ASP A 37 14.77 17.33 6.30
CA ASP A 37 15.37 17.23 7.62
C ASP A 37 14.63 18.01 8.71
N VAL A 38 13.80 17.34 9.52
CA VAL A 38 13.07 17.95 10.65
C VAL A 38 14.02 18.54 11.70
N LYS A 39 15.26 18.05 11.81
CA LYS A 39 16.27 18.56 12.74
C LYS A 39 16.99 19.80 12.22
N CYS A 40 16.85 20.11 10.93
CA CYS A 40 17.47 21.29 10.34
C CYS A 40 16.75 22.57 10.79
N ILE A 41 17.53 23.60 11.13
CA ILE A 41 17.02 24.92 11.54
C ILE A 41 16.12 25.52 10.43
N ASP A 42 16.49 25.30 9.18
CA ASP A 42 15.76 25.83 8.03
C ASP A 42 14.48 25.05 7.70
N TYR A 43 14.20 23.92 8.36
CA TYR A 43 13.00 23.13 8.10
C TYR A 43 11.71 23.93 8.29
N ASN A 44 11.65 24.81 9.28
CA ASN A 44 10.47 25.67 9.50
C ASN A 44 10.55 27.00 8.73
N ASN A 45 11.64 27.25 7.99
CA ASN A 45 11.83 28.47 7.22
C ASN A 45 11.13 28.37 5.85
N ARG A 46 9.99 29.04 5.71
CA ARG A 46 9.19 29.05 4.47
C ARG A 46 9.95 29.62 3.27
N ALA A 47 10.80 30.63 3.48
CA ALA A 47 11.59 31.23 2.41
C ALA A 47 12.66 30.26 1.90
N LYS A 48 13.37 29.59 2.81
CA LYS A 48 14.35 28.55 2.47
C LYS A 48 13.70 27.35 1.80
N LYS A 49 12.54 26.89 2.29
CA LYS A 49 11.76 25.85 1.59
C LYS A 49 11.43 26.24 0.17
N LYS A 50 10.98 27.49 -0.07
CA LYS A 50 10.70 27.97 -1.43
C LYS A 50 11.95 27.93 -2.30
N GLU A 51 13.07 28.49 -1.83
CA GLU A 51 14.36 28.49 -2.53
C GLU A 51 14.81 27.07 -2.91
N GLN A 52 14.71 26.11 -1.99
CA GLN A 52 15.09 24.72 -2.24
C GLN A 52 14.13 24.01 -3.21
N TYR A 53 12.82 24.28 -3.14
CA TYR A 53 11.89 23.78 -4.15
C TYR A 53 12.18 24.36 -5.53
N ASP A 54 12.55 25.63 -5.64
CA ASP A 54 12.90 26.26 -6.93
C ASP A 54 14.13 25.59 -7.56
N VAL A 55 15.09 25.13 -6.74
CA VAL A 55 16.24 24.32 -7.21
C VAL A 55 15.78 22.97 -7.78
N LEU A 56 14.87 22.26 -7.10
CA LEU A 56 14.35 20.98 -7.61
C LEU A 56 13.48 21.14 -8.85
N VAL A 57 12.67 22.20 -8.94
CA VAL A 57 11.87 22.51 -10.13
C VAL A 57 12.79 22.74 -11.33
N ARG A 58 13.91 23.44 -11.16
CA ARG A 58 14.89 23.65 -12.22
C ARG A 58 15.44 22.33 -12.75
N LYS A 59 15.84 21.41 -11.85
CA LYS A 59 16.31 20.07 -12.23
C LYS A 59 15.20 19.27 -12.92
N TYR A 60 13.97 19.34 -12.40
CA TYR A 60 12.84 18.59 -12.93
C TYR A 60 12.43 19.06 -14.34
N ARG A 61 12.64 20.35 -14.65
CA ARG A 61 12.39 20.94 -15.97
C ARG A 61 13.35 20.47 -17.07
N GLU A 62 14.49 19.88 -16.73
CA GLU A 62 15.38 19.27 -17.72
C GLU A 62 14.68 18.14 -18.49
N LYS A 63 13.79 17.40 -17.82
CA LYS A 63 12.98 16.32 -18.43
C LYS A 63 11.54 16.74 -18.73
N TYR A 64 10.96 17.65 -17.93
CA TYR A 64 9.58 18.11 -18.07
C TYR A 64 9.50 19.64 -18.12
N PRO A 65 9.66 20.26 -19.31
CA PRO A 65 9.83 21.73 -19.43
C PRO A 65 8.71 22.58 -18.82
N SER A 66 7.46 22.08 -18.83
CA SER A 66 6.29 22.76 -18.26
C SER A 66 6.07 22.50 -16.78
N ALA A 67 6.97 21.75 -16.11
CA ALA A 67 6.75 21.36 -14.73
C ALA A 67 6.81 22.53 -13.75
N GLU A 68 5.95 22.45 -12.76
CA GLU A 68 5.87 23.38 -11.65
C GLU A 68 6.19 22.70 -10.32
N LYS A 69 6.23 23.51 -9.26
CA LYS A 69 6.46 23.03 -7.90
C LYS A 69 5.53 21.88 -7.50
N GLU A 70 4.28 21.91 -7.95
CA GLU A 70 3.31 20.86 -7.64
C GLU A 70 3.71 19.50 -8.20
N ASN A 71 4.26 19.45 -9.42
CA ASN A 71 4.74 18.19 -10.02
C ASN A 71 5.92 17.61 -9.21
N VAL A 72 6.83 18.48 -8.77
CA VAL A 72 7.97 18.10 -7.93
C VAL A 72 7.50 17.57 -6.57
N VAL A 73 6.56 18.25 -5.93
CA VAL A 73 5.98 17.79 -4.65
C VAL A 73 5.29 16.43 -4.83
N LYS A 74 4.48 16.26 -5.87
CA LYS A 74 3.83 14.98 -6.21
C LYS A 74 4.88 13.88 -6.42
N LYS A 75 5.94 14.16 -7.17
CA LYS A 75 7.02 13.20 -7.42
C LYS A 75 7.74 12.80 -6.13
N ILE A 76 8.12 13.76 -5.28
CA ILE A 76 8.75 13.49 -3.98
C ILE A 76 7.83 12.65 -3.10
N ASN A 77 6.54 12.98 -3.03
CA ASN A 77 5.58 12.22 -2.23
C ASN A 77 5.44 10.77 -2.72
N SER A 78 5.36 10.56 -4.04
CA SER A 78 5.36 9.22 -4.63
C SER A 78 6.63 8.44 -4.26
N LEU A 79 7.81 9.04 -4.43
CA LEU A 79 9.10 8.43 -4.06
C LEU A 79 9.13 8.06 -2.57
N ARG A 80 8.70 8.95 -1.68
CA ARG A 80 8.65 8.72 -0.23
C ARG A 80 7.67 7.61 0.13
N THR A 81 6.49 7.55 -0.50
CA THR A 81 5.51 6.48 -0.26
C THR A 81 6.06 5.12 -0.68
N ASN A 82 6.68 5.03 -1.86
CA ASN A 82 7.32 3.80 -2.32
C ASN A 82 8.46 3.36 -1.39
N PHE A 83 9.30 4.31 -0.96
CA PHE A 83 10.37 4.05 -0.02
C PHE A 83 9.86 3.53 1.34
N ARG A 84 8.78 4.11 1.88
CA ARG A 84 8.16 3.64 3.13
C ARG A 84 7.58 2.23 3.00
N LYS A 85 6.93 1.91 1.88
CA LYS A 85 6.40 0.56 1.62
C LYS A 85 7.54 -0.46 1.57
N GLU A 86 8.63 -0.13 0.87
CA GLU A 86 9.81 -1.00 0.79
C GLU A 86 10.49 -1.16 2.17
N LEU A 87 10.59 -0.09 2.97
CA LEU A 87 11.07 -0.18 4.36
C LEU A 87 10.19 -1.09 5.23
N LYS A 88 8.84 -1.00 5.10
CA LYS A 88 7.90 -1.87 5.81
C LYS A 88 8.13 -3.33 5.44
N ARG A 89 8.30 -3.62 4.14
CA ARG A 89 8.60 -4.96 3.63
C ARG A 89 9.90 -5.53 4.21
N ILE A 90 11.01 -4.79 4.13
CA ILE A 90 12.33 -5.23 4.63
C ILE A 90 12.27 -5.50 6.14
N ARG A 91 11.67 -4.58 6.91
CA ARG A 91 11.52 -4.74 8.37
C ARG A 91 10.62 -5.91 8.73
N GLY A 92 9.56 -6.15 7.94
CA GLY A 92 8.70 -7.32 8.07
C GLY A 92 9.48 -8.62 7.90
N ALA A 93 10.21 -8.77 6.80
CA ALA A 93 11.05 -9.94 6.53
C ALA A 93 12.08 -10.19 7.65
N GLN A 94 12.76 -9.12 8.11
CA GLN A 94 13.71 -9.21 9.22
C GLN A 94 13.05 -9.68 10.53
N LYS A 95 11.82 -9.24 10.83
CA LYS A 95 11.07 -9.65 12.02
C LYS A 95 10.72 -11.13 12.01
N PHE A 96 10.49 -11.72 10.84
CA PHE A 96 10.21 -13.14 10.67
C PHE A 96 11.47 -14.01 10.53
N GLY A 97 12.66 -13.44 10.75
CA GLY A 97 13.92 -14.19 10.78
C GLY A 97 14.48 -14.53 9.40
N TYR A 98 13.94 -13.93 8.32
CA TYR A 98 14.55 -14.04 7.00
C TYR A 98 15.82 -13.19 6.94
N ASP A 99 16.91 -13.79 6.46
CA ASP A 99 18.17 -13.08 6.27
C ASP A 99 18.04 -12.14 5.07
N THR A 100 17.88 -10.85 5.36
CA THR A 100 17.68 -9.79 4.37
C THR A 100 19.00 -9.22 3.85
N LYS A 101 20.15 -9.79 4.22
CA LYS A 101 21.47 -9.31 3.76
C LYS A 101 21.73 -9.55 2.27
N ASP A 102 21.14 -10.60 1.71
CA ASP A 102 21.35 -10.99 0.31
C ASP A 102 20.14 -10.66 -0.60
N GLU A 103 19.04 -10.14 -0.03
CA GLU A 103 17.89 -9.70 -0.81
C GLU A 103 18.13 -8.31 -1.43
N LYS A 104 18.30 -8.28 -2.75
CA LYS A 104 18.28 -7.04 -3.53
C LYS A 104 16.93 -6.32 -3.31
N HIS A 105 16.99 -5.05 -2.88
CA HIS A 105 15.79 -4.24 -2.73
C HIS A 105 14.99 -4.19 -4.04
N ARG A 106 13.66 -4.31 -3.95
CA ARG A 106 12.76 -4.20 -5.10
C ARG A 106 12.82 -2.79 -5.70
N LEU A 107 13.10 -1.80 -4.84
CA LEU A 107 13.27 -0.41 -5.23
C LEU A 107 14.73 -0.17 -5.64
N TRP A 108 14.96 -0.01 -6.94
CA TRP A 108 16.33 0.12 -7.49
C TRP A 108 17.08 1.39 -7.05
N TYR A 109 16.36 2.43 -6.57
CA TYR A 109 16.92 3.64 -5.95
C TYR A 109 16.85 3.63 -4.42
N PHE A 110 16.62 2.46 -3.79
CA PHE A 110 16.45 2.38 -2.34
C PHE A 110 17.63 2.97 -1.57
N GLU A 111 18.85 2.65 -1.99
CA GLU A 111 20.08 3.09 -1.32
C GLU A 111 20.17 4.62 -1.27
N GLU A 112 19.78 5.28 -2.36
CA GLU A 112 19.78 6.75 -2.48
C GLU A 112 18.79 7.42 -1.52
N MET A 113 17.72 6.73 -1.11
CA MET A 113 16.71 7.27 -0.19
C MET A 113 16.93 6.89 1.28
N ARG A 114 17.97 6.11 1.60
CA ARG A 114 18.25 5.67 2.99
C ARG A 114 18.46 6.80 3.99
N PHE A 115 18.83 8.00 3.53
CA PHE A 115 18.97 9.18 4.40
C PHE A 115 17.66 9.58 5.11
N LEU A 116 16.50 9.11 4.63
CA LEU A 116 15.20 9.36 5.25
C LEU A 116 14.89 8.40 6.41
N ILE A 117 15.60 7.28 6.57
CA ILE A 117 15.34 6.26 7.61
C ILE A 117 15.25 6.86 9.02
N PRO A 118 16.19 7.71 9.48
CA PRO A 118 16.14 8.25 10.85
C PRO A 118 14.87 9.05 11.13
N GLN A 119 14.26 9.61 10.09
CA GLN A 119 13.03 10.39 10.21
C GLN A 119 11.80 9.50 10.18
N GLU A 120 11.80 8.49 9.30
CA GLU A 120 10.71 7.54 9.20
C GLU A 120 10.58 6.71 10.50
N GLU A 121 11.65 6.51 11.27
CA GLU A 121 11.60 5.95 12.64
C GLU A 121 10.89 6.85 13.65
N THR A 122 11.02 8.17 13.52
CA THR A 122 10.30 9.14 14.36
C THR A 122 8.82 9.29 13.96
N ILE A 123 8.51 9.11 12.68
CA ILE A 123 7.13 9.17 12.13
C ILE A 123 6.39 7.87 12.40
N THR A 124 7.03 6.71 12.27
CA THR A 124 6.42 5.40 12.60
C THR A 124 6.14 5.25 14.10
N THR A 125 6.86 5.96 14.96
CA THR A 125 6.58 6.02 16.41
C THR A 125 5.59 7.12 16.81
N SER A 126 5.29 8.07 15.91
CA SER A 126 4.37 9.19 16.12
C SER A 126 3.23 9.10 15.12
N SER A 127 2.19 8.36 15.46
CA SER A 127 0.94 8.10 14.72
C SER A 127 0.37 9.27 13.89
N ILE A 128 0.96 9.58 12.73
CA ILE A 128 0.32 10.35 11.67
C ILE A 128 -0.28 9.32 10.71
N LYS A 129 -1.56 9.03 10.92
CA LYS A 129 -2.43 8.46 9.88
C LYS A 129 -2.75 9.61 8.93
N ILE A 130 -1.95 9.83 7.88
CA ILE A 130 -2.44 10.56 6.72
C ILE A 130 -3.18 9.52 5.90
N ASP A 131 -4.48 9.49 6.16
CA ASP A 131 -5.47 8.90 5.28
C ASP A 131 -5.57 9.81 4.05
N VAL A 132 -4.92 9.42 2.96
CA VAL A 132 -5.19 9.98 1.63
C VAL A 132 -5.51 8.78 0.76
N GLU A 133 -6.73 8.30 0.94
CA GLU A 133 -7.47 7.66 -0.12
C GLU A 133 -7.85 8.73 -1.16
N ASP A 134 -7.43 8.42 -2.39
CA ASP A 134 -7.94 8.87 -3.69
C ASP A 134 -7.27 10.04 -4.46
N VAL A 135 -7.09 9.73 -5.75
CA VAL A 135 -6.67 10.51 -6.92
C VAL A 135 -5.17 10.84 -7.08
N TYR A 136 -4.42 9.86 -7.58
CA TYR A 136 -3.70 9.98 -8.86
C TYR A 136 -3.25 8.58 -9.31
N SER A 137 -4.08 7.94 -10.13
CA SER A 137 -3.63 6.86 -11.01
C SER A 137 -2.55 7.44 -11.93
N ASN A 138 -1.32 6.98 -11.78
CA ASN A 138 -0.41 6.87 -12.90
C ASN A 138 -0.01 5.40 -12.97
N GLU A 139 -0.72 4.69 -13.83
CA GLU A 139 -0.23 3.45 -14.44
C GLU A 139 1.04 3.81 -15.22
N ASP A 140 2.19 3.43 -14.67
CA ASP A 140 3.38 3.15 -15.47
C ASP A 140 4.09 1.96 -14.83
N TRP A 141 3.54 0.79 -15.15
CA TRP A 141 4.18 -0.50 -14.99
C TRP A 141 4.90 -0.80 -16.30
N THR A 142 6.25 -0.84 -16.28
CA THR A 142 6.99 -1.55 -17.33
C THR A 142 7.71 -2.76 -16.72
N ASP A 143 7.00 -3.90 -16.78
CA ASP A 143 7.41 -5.22 -17.31
C ASP A 143 8.94 -5.43 -17.60
N SER A 144 9.62 -6.52 -17.24
CA SER A 144 9.26 -7.86 -16.74
C SER A 144 10.52 -8.51 -16.15
N THR A 145 10.39 -9.30 -15.08
CA THR A 145 11.06 -10.61 -14.97
C THR A 145 10.21 -11.49 -14.06
N GLU A 146 9.67 -12.54 -14.66
CA GLU A 146 9.09 -13.72 -14.02
C GLU A 146 10.07 -14.32 -13.03
N ASP A 147 9.64 -14.50 -11.78
CA ASP A 147 9.71 -15.76 -11.04
C ASP A 147 9.41 -15.52 -9.55
N ARG A 148 8.47 -16.34 -9.04
CA ARG A 148 8.34 -16.82 -7.66
C ARG A 148 7.76 -15.92 -6.57
N ASP A 149 6.60 -16.43 -6.13
CA ASP A 149 6.19 -16.69 -4.76
C ASP A 149 5.68 -15.54 -3.88
N HIS A 150 4.44 -15.77 -3.44
CA HIS A 150 3.64 -15.01 -2.48
C HIS A 150 4.36 -14.68 -1.18
N ALA A 151 4.19 -13.44 -0.70
CA ALA A 151 3.43 -13.16 0.53
C ALA A 151 3.46 -11.65 0.85
N GLU A 152 2.32 -10.97 0.65
CA GLU A 152 1.97 -9.83 1.49
C GLU A 152 1.16 -10.35 2.68
N ASP A 153 1.63 -9.99 3.88
CA ASP A 153 0.86 -9.95 5.11
C ASP A 153 0.60 -8.45 5.36
N ASP A 154 -0.67 -8.06 5.44
CA ASP A 154 -1.03 -6.75 5.98
C ASP A 154 -1.78 -6.94 7.30
N GLU A 155 -1.18 -6.32 8.33
CA GLU A 155 -1.64 -5.84 9.64
C GLU A 155 -2.77 -6.54 10.42
N ILE A 156 -2.70 -6.53 11.76
CA ILE A 156 -3.45 -5.64 12.70
C ILE A 156 -2.94 -5.98 14.16
N PRO A 157 -3.15 -5.22 15.27
CA PRO A 157 -3.64 -3.85 15.51
C PRO A 157 -2.66 -2.95 16.31
N ARG A 158 -2.97 -1.63 16.32
CA ARG A 158 -2.46 -0.65 17.30
C ARG A 158 -3.42 -0.55 18.49
N ASN A 159 -2.88 -0.45 19.71
CA ASN A 159 -3.58 0.20 20.82
C ASN A 159 -2.61 1.06 21.67
N ASN A 160 -3.21 1.93 22.47
CA ASN A 160 -2.83 3.34 22.67
C ASN A 160 -1.86 3.69 23.83
N SER A 161 -1.28 4.89 23.69
CA SER A 161 -0.98 5.91 24.73
C SER A 161 0.22 5.78 25.70
N LYS A 162 0.96 6.89 25.76
CA LYS A 162 2.03 7.23 26.73
C LYS A 162 1.45 7.78 28.03
N ARG A 163 2.27 7.62 29.07
CA ARG A 163 2.13 8.08 30.45
C ARG A 163 2.22 9.61 30.61
N ALA A 164 1.53 10.14 31.63
CA ALA A 164 2.03 11.20 32.49
C ALA A 164 1.41 11.05 33.90
N ALA A 165 2.23 11.21 34.94
CA ALA A 165 1.93 10.94 36.35
C ALA A 165 1.33 12.16 37.07
N LEU A 166 0.49 11.91 38.09
CA LEU A 166 0.48 12.61 39.39
C LEU A 166 -0.44 11.88 40.42
N ASP A 167 0.11 11.79 41.61
CA ASP A 167 -0.30 11.26 42.94
C ASP A 167 -1.80 11.06 43.28
N SER A 168 -2.16 9.81 43.69
CA SER A 168 -3.14 9.43 44.74
C SER A 168 -3.51 7.93 44.59
N THR A 169 -2.76 7.06 45.28
CA THR A 169 -2.50 5.66 44.91
C THR A 169 -3.48 4.61 45.48
N GLY A 170 -4.77 4.92 45.59
CA GLY A 170 -5.75 4.01 46.23
C GLY A 170 -6.91 3.54 45.37
N GLU A 171 -7.60 4.46 44.67
CA GLU A 171 -8.92 4.17 44.07
C GLU A 171 -8.91 4.02 42.54
N LEU A 172 -7.83 4.42 41.86
CA LEU A 172 -7.71 4.42 40.39
C LEU A 172 -7.45 3.05 39.75
N THR A 173 -7.00 2.06 40.52
CA THR A 173 -6.71 0.70 40.00
C THR A 173 -7.97 -0.09 39.67
N LYS A 174 -9.09 0.23 40.32
CA LYS A 174 -10.39 -0.43 40.07
C LYS A 174 -11.01 0.01 38.74
N PHE A 175 -10.99 1.31 38.45
CA PHE A 175 -11.51 1.87 37.20
C PHE A 175 -10.61 1.65 35.97
N ALA A 176 -9.28 1.54 36.17
CA ALA A 176 -8.36 1.22 35.08
C ALA A 176 -8.55 -0.22 34.56
N SER A 177 -8.90 -1.15 35.45
CA SER A 177 -9.17 -2.56 35.10
C SER A 177 -10.47 -2.70 34.30
N GLU A 178 -11.49 -1.91 34.64
CA GLU A 178 -12.77 -1.88 33.93
C GLU A 178 -12.66 -1.22 32.54
N ARG A 179 -11.81 -0.20 32.35
CA ARG A 179 -11.53 0.39 31.02
C ARG A 179 -10.61 -0.45 30.13
N HIS A 180 -9.71 -1.27 30.71
CA HIS A 180 -8.82 -2.13 29.91
C HIS A 180 -9.53 -3.37 29.34
N GLN A 181 -10.63 -3.80 29.95
CA GLN A 181 -11.48 -4.88 29.41
C GLN A 181 -12.40 -4.41 28.29
N GLN A 182 -12.56 -3.10 28.10
CA GLN A 182 -13.48 -2.53 27.10
C GLN A 182 -12.89 -2.42 25.69
N THR A 183 -11.64 -2.85 25.43
CA THR A 183 -10.98 -2.64 24.10
C THR A 183 -10.20 -3.83 23.54
N GLN A 184 -10.47 -5.05 24.01
CA GLN A 184 -10.37 -6.19 23.09
C GLN A 184 -11.80 -6.54 22.69
N ASP A 185 -12.20 -6.03 21.53
CA ASP A 185 -13.46 -6.43 20.94
C ASP A 185 -13.41 -7.94 20.71
N ASP A 186 -14.41 -8.70 21.12
CA ASP A 186 -14.40 -10.16 20.97
C ASP A 186 -14.31 -10.55 19.48
N TYR A 187 -14.72 -9.64 18.59
CA TYR A 187 -14.49 -9.73 17.15
C TYR A 187 -13.02 -9.72 16.76
N ASP A 188 -12.15 -8.97 17.44
CA ASP A 188 -10.71 -8.96 17.16
C ASP A 188 -10.07 -10.32 17.47
N LYS A 189 -10.52 -10.97 18.56
CA LYS A 189 -10.04 -12.31 18.94
C LYS A 189 -10.49 -13.35 17.92
N ILE A 190 -11.74 -13.28 17.47
CA ILE A 190 -12.30 -14.17 16.45
C ILE A 190 -11.60 -13.94 15.10
N ALA A 191 -11.38 -12.68 14.71
CA ALA A 191 -10.68 -12.32 13.48
C ALA A 191 -9.23 -12.84 13.48
N ALA A 192 -8.53 -12.71 14.62
CA ALA A 192 -7.18 -13.26 14.77
C ALA A 192 -7.16 -14.79 14.61
N ALA A 193 -8.13 -15.50 15.20
CA ALA A 193 -8.26 -16.95 15.04
C ALA A 193 -8.54 -17.35 13.58
N TRP A 194 -9.46 -16.66 12.91
CA TRP A 194 -9.77 -16.91 11.50
C TRP A 194 -8.59 -16.65 10.57
N ALA A 195 -7.80 -15.59 10.83
CA ALA A 195 -6.61 -15.30 10.07
C ALA A 195 -5.57 -16.43 10.16
N VAL A 196 -5.43 -17.05 11.33
CA VAL A 196 -4.57 -18.23 11.49
C VAL A 196 -5.08 -19.41 10.66
N GLU A 197 -6.36 -19.72 10.71
CA GLU A 197 -6.94 -20.83 9.93
C GLU A 197 -6.83 -20.58 8.43
N LEU A 198 -7.10 -19.36 7.96
CA LEU A 198 -7.01 -19.00 6.55
C LEU A 198 -5.57 -19.14 6.02
N ARG A 199 -4.56 -18.72 6.79
CA ARG A 199 -3.14 -18.85 6.40
C ARG A 199 -2.68 -20.31 6.30
N ARG A 200 -3.34 -21.23 7.00
CA ARG A 200 -3.01 -22.67 7.00
C ARG A 200 -3.65 -23.44 5.84
N MET A 201 -4.68 -22.88 5.22
CA MET A 201 -5.34 -23.50 4.06
C MET A 201 -4.45 -23.46 2.83
N ASP A 202 -4.60 -24.45 1.94
CA ASP A 202 -3.97 -24.42 0.62
C ASP A 202 -4.37 -23.16 -0.16
N PRO A 203 -3.48 -22.59 -1.01
CA PRO A 203 -3.74 -21.32 -1.71
C PRO A 203 -5.04 -21.28 -2.49
N GLN A 204 -5.42 -22.40 -3.12
CA GLN A 204 -6.68 -22.51 -3.86
C GLN A 204 -7.91 -22.49 -2.93
N GLN A 205 -7.82 -23.12 -1.75
CA GLN A 205 -8.89 -23.10 -0.75
C GLN A 205 -9.03 -21.72 -0.11
N GLN A 206 -7.92 -20.99 0.08
CA GLN A 206 -7.96 -19.60 0.53
C GLN A 206 -8.74 -18.70 -0.43
N LEU A 207 -8.62 -18.93 -1.75
CA LEU A 207 -9.38 -18.16 -2.74
C LEU A 207 -10.89 -18.38 -2.59
N PHE A 208 -11.32 -19.63 -2.44
CA PHE A 208 -12.73 -19.96 -2.22
C PHE A 208 -13.26 -19.41 -0.89
N ALA A 209 -12.47 -19.52 0.18
CA ALA A 209 -12.81 -18.96 1.49
C ALA A 209 -12.93 -17.43 1.45
N LYS A 210 -11.99 -16.72 0.81
CA LYS A 210 -12.04 -15.27 0.63
C LYS A 210 -13.28 -14.82 -0.13
N LYS A 211 -13.63 -15.52 -1.22
CA LYS A 211 -14.85 -15.24 -1.97
C LYS A 211 -16.09 -15.38 -1.07
N ALA A 212 -16.22 -16.50 -0.36
CA ALA A 212 -17.38 -16.75 0.50
C ALA A 212 -17.51 -15.71 1.62
N ILE A 213 -16.40 -15.32 2.25
CA ILE A 213 -16.38 -14.27 3.29
C ILE A 213 -16.82 -12.93 2.71
N ASN A 214 -16.31 -12.55 1.54
CA ASN A 214 -16.70 -11.28 0.89
C ASN A 214 -18.18 -11.27 0.52
N ASP A 215 -18.71 -12.38 0.01
CA ASP A 215 -20.13 -12.51 -0.32
C ASP A 215 -20.99 -12.35 0.95
N ILE A 216 -20.60 -12.97 2.06
CA ILE A 216 -21.28 -12.82 3.36
C ILE A 216 -21.24 -11.37 3.85
N LEU A 217 -20.09 -10.70 3.75
CA LEU A 217 -19.95 -9.30 4.17
C LEU A 217 -20.77 -8.36 3.30
N PHE A 218 -20.81 -8.60 1.99
CA PHE A 218 -21.60 -7.83 1.03
C PHE A 218 -23.10 -7.93 1.33
N GLU A 219 -23.64 -9.16 1.45
CA GLU A 219 -25.04 -9.37 1.81
C GLU A 219 -25.38 -8.80 3.19
N GLY A 220 -24.43 -8.85 4.13
CA GLY A 220 -24.53 -8.22 5.45
C GLY A 220 -24.68 -6.70 5.37
N GLN A 221 -23.84 -6.04 4.55
CA GLN A 221 -23.90 -4.59 4.32
C GLN A 221 -25.18 -4.16 3.59
N MET A 222 -25.69 -5.00 2.70
CA MET A 222 -26.94 -4.77 1.98
C MET A 222 -28.20 -5.08 2.82
N GLY A 223 -28.04 -5.65 4.02
CA GLY A 223 -29.15 -6.01 4.91
C GLY A 223 -29.96 -7.21 4.42
N THR A 224 -29.42 -7.99 3.50
CA THR A 224 -30.06 -9.15 2.86
C THR A 224 -29.57 -10.49 3.41
N LEU A 225 -28.57 -10.48 4.30
CA LEU A 225 -28.07 -11.67 4.98
C LEU A 225 -29.09 -12.21 6.01
N HIS A 226 -29.52 -13.45 5.84
CA HIS A 226 -30.47 -14.14 6.72
C HIS A 226 -30.00 -15.55 7.09
N ARG A 227 -30.74 -16.22 7.99
CA ARG A 227 -30.38 -17.52 8.61
C ARG A 227 -30.00 -18.64 7.63
N ASN A 228 -30.52 -18.58 6.40
CA ASN A 228 -30.36 -19.61 5.38
C ASN A 228 -29.53 -19.12 4.17
N SER A 229 -28.85 -17.97 4.27
CA SER A 229 -28.11 -17.39 3.13
C SER A 229 -26.80 -18.11 2.84
N VAL A 230 -26.22 -18.81 3.82
CA VAL A 230 -24.94 -19.51 3.67
C VAL A 230 -25.19 -21.00 3.52
N GLU A 231 -24.87 -21.53 2.33
CA GLU A 231 -24.93 -22.97 2.06
C GLU A 231 -23.54 -23.46 1.61
N ILE A 232 -22.99 -24.46 2.29
CA ILE A 232 -21.64 -24.96 2.03
C ILE A 232 -21.72 -26.28 1.27
N ASN A 233 -21.00 -26.37 0.15
CA ASN A 233 -20.90 -27.57 -0.68
C ASN A 233 -22.25 -28.10 -1.20
N VAL A 234 -23.20 -27.22 -1.50
CA VAL A 234 -24.47 -27.65 -2.07
C VAL A 234 -24.27 -28.06 -3.52
N PHE A 235 -24.64 -29.30 -3.81
CA PHE A 235 -24.75 -29.79 -5.18
C PHE A 235 -25.92 -29.07 -5.86
N ARG A 236 -25.64 -28.12 -6.74
CA ARG A 236 -26.66 -27.60 -7.66
C ARG A 236 -26.78 -28.60 -8.80
N PRO A 237 -27.94 -29.28 -8.96
CA PRO A 237 -28.21 -30.00 -10.20
C PRO A 237 -28.11 -28.98 -11.33
N SER A 238 -27.34 -29.29 -12.38
CA SER A 238 -27.33 -28.51 -13.60
C SER A 238 -28.78 -28.32 -14.05
N GLU A 239 -29.24 -27.05 -14.15
CA GLU A 239 -30.56 -26.75 -14.68
C GLU A 239 -30.72 -27.47 -16.04
N PRO A 240 -31.78 -28.27 -16.25
CA PRO A 240 -32.04 -28.80 -17.57
C PRO A 240 -32.33 -27.61 -18.47
N TYR A 241 -31.46 -27.42 -19.47
CA TYR A 241 -31.65 -26.44 -20.54
C TYR A 241 -33.10 -26.48 -21.01
N CYS A 242 -33.84 -25.41 -20.74
CA CYS A 242 -35.17 -25.22 -21.30
C CYS A 242 -34.97 -24.92 -22.78
N VAL A 243 -35.09 -25.96 -23.61
CA VAL A 243 -35.16 -25.81 -25.07
C VAL A 243 -36.40 -24.98 -25.34
N ARG A 244 -36.21 -23.72 -25.76
CA ARG A 244 -37.28 -22.92 -26.36
C ARG A 244 -37.87 -23.73 -27.50
N SER A 245 -39.04 -24.31 -27.28
CA SER A 245 -39.87 -24.85 -28.33
C SER A 245 -40.27 -23.70 -29.25
N LEU A 246 -39.58 -23.58 -30.39
CA LEU A 246 -40.03 -22.75 -31.50
C LEU A 246 -41.35 -23.33 -31.99
N SER A 247 -42.47 -22.69 -31.66
CA SER A 247 -43.76 -22.97 -32.26
C SER A 247 -43.71 -22.57 -33.74
N SER A 248 -43.47 -23.54 -34.61
CA SER A 248 -43.67 -23.43 -36.05
C SER A 248 -45.15 -23.64 -36.36
N THR A 249 -45.91 -22.57 -36.56
CA THR A 249 -47.19 -22.64 -37.26
C THR A 249 -46.97 -22.43 -38.76
N PRO A 250 -47.40 -23.34 -39.64
CA PRO A 250 -47.30 -23.18 -41.09
C PRO A 250 -48.43 -22.27 -41.62
N PRO A 251 -48.26 -21.66 -42.81
CA PRO A 251 -49.25 -20.76 -43.37
C PRO A 251 -50.42 -21.52 -44.00
N GLN A 252 -51.62 -20.95 -43.90
CA GLN A 252 -52.72 -21.14 -44.86
C GLN A 252 -52.99 -19.81 -45.55
#